data_AF-A0A558AAG5-F1
#
_entry.id   AF-A0A558AAG5-F1
#
_cell.length_a   1.000
_cell.length_b   1.000
_cell.length_c   1.000
_cell.angle_alpha   90.00
_cell.angle_beta   90.00
_cell.angle_gamma   90.00
#
_symmetry.space_group_name_H-M   'P 1'
#
loop_
_entity.id
_entity.type
_entity.pdbx_description
1 polymer ?
#
loop_
_entity_poly.entity_id
_entity_poly.type
_entity_poly.pdbx_seq_one_letter_code
_entity_poly.pdbx_strand_id
1 'polypeptide(L)'
;MVRWAEHAIFWQVYPLGFTGAPRAFSDAPGHHRLRQLVDWLDYAVELGCSGLLLGPVFEAETHGYDTVDHFRIDPRLGDDEDFDRLLAAANERGLRVVLDGVFNHVSRRFAQGSDWFRRGEDGGYEVFEGHQHLVALDHDNPAVADYVVRVLDHWLDRGIAGWRLDAAYAVQPEFWRKVLPPVRERHPESWFLGEVLHGDYADYVERSGLDSVTQYELWKAIWSSLNDGNFFELAWALKRHAALLDTFLPQTFIGNHDVTRLATRLTDERHFGHALALLMTLGGIPSIYYGDEQAFRGLKEEREGGDDAVRPAFPRTPDELAPFGWPTYRLHQRLIGMRRRHPWLVHAHTSVDHLTNRAVALRAQAAEGEVLTLLNLGDEPYRFPLDVNGFSVIGTPSHGDRPDSPVPGHSWVVLAGAPGTVSATG
;
A
#
# COMPACT_ATOMS: atom_id res chain seq x y z
N MET A 1 -4.33 -1.09 -18.44
CA MET A 1 -3.72 -1.48 -17.16
C MET A 1 -2.37 -2.12 -17.44
N VAL A 2 -1.37 -1.78 -16.64
CA VAL A 2 0.02 -2.25 -16.80
C VAL A 2 0.16 -3.65 -16.22
N ARG A 3 0.44 -4.65 -17.08
CA ARG A 3 0.35 -6.08 -16.74
C ARG A 3 1.25 -6.53 -15.58
N TRP A 4 2.42 -5.91 -15.40
CA TRP A 4 3.32 -6.33 -14.32
C TRP A 4 2.77 -5.97 -12.92
N ALA A 5 2.00 -4.88 -12.80
CA ALA A 5 1.47 -4.41 -11.53
C ALA A 5 0.43 -5.38 -10.95
N GLU A 6 -0.28 -6.12 -11.80
CA GLU A 6 -1.26 -7.14 -11.40
C GLU A 6 -0.61 -8.31 -10.63
N HIS A 7 0.68 -8.54 -10.84
CA HIS A 7 1.47 -9.56 -10.14
C HIS A 7 2.35 -8.99 -9.03
N ALA A 8 2.26 -7.67 -8.79
CA ALA A 8 3.05 -7.00 -7.78
C ALA A 8 2.52 -7.30 -6.38
N ILE A 9 3.46 -7.49 -5.45
CA ILE A 9 3.23 -7.41 -4.02
C ILE A 9 4.27 -6.40 -3.54
N PHE A 10 3.81 -5.26 -3.05
CA PHE A 10 4.68 -4.15 -2.70
C PHE A 10 5.20 -4.28 -1.26
N TRP A 11 6.48 -4.00 -1.08
CA TRP A 11 7.02 -3.59 0.21
C TRP A 11 7.04 -2.05 0.23
N GLN A 12 6.17 -1.45 1.03
CA GLN A 12 6.08 0.00 1.18
C GLN A 12 7.02 0.47 2.28
N VAL A 13 7.95 1.34 1.93
CA VAL A 13 8.99 1.82 2.83
C VAL A 13 8.99 3.34 2.87
N TYR A 14 8.99 3.91 4.08
CA TYR A 14 9.18 5.36 4.27
C TYR A 14 10.68 5.62 4.53
N PRO A 15 11.46 6.12 3.55
CA PRO A 15 12.93 6.03 3.60
C PRO A 15 13.58 6.87 4.69
N LEU A 16 13.04 8.07 4.96
CA LEU A 16 13.54 8.95 6.02
C LEU A 16 13.43 8.27 7.39
N GLY A 17 12.28 7.68 7.69
CA GLY A 17 12.06 6.93 8.93
C GLY A 17 12.91 5.67 8.96
N PHE A 18 12.83 4.83 7.92
CA PHE A 18 13.56 3.56 7.81
C PHE A 18 15.05 3.70 8.10
N THR A 19 15.69 4.73 7.56
CA THR A 19 17.13 4.96 7.71
C THR A 19 17.53 5.74 8.96
N GLY A 20 16.55 6.15 9.78
CA GLY A 20 16.77 7.03 10.93
C GLY A 20 17.34 8.40 10.53
N ALA A 21 16.95 8.91 9.35
CA ALA A 21 17.36 10.22 8.90
C ALA A 21 16.89 11.31 9.88
N PRO A 22 17.68 12.38 10.09
CA PRO A 22 17.26 13.49 10.94
C PRO A 22 15.99 14.15 10.39
N ARG A 23 15.10 14.57 11.29
CA ARG A 23 13.81 15.15 10.91
C ARG A 23 13.93 16.40 10.06
N ALA A 24 14.95 17.23 10.28
CA ALA A 24 15.21 18.42 9.46
C ALA A 24 16.59 18.33 8.83
N PHE A 25 16.76 18.95 7.66
CA PHE A 25 18.08 19.10 7.06
C PHE A 25 19.01 19.92 7.98
N SER A 26 20.27 19.52 8.03
CA SER A 26 21.34 20.24 8.71
C SER A 26 22.56 20.28 7.80
N ASP A 27 23.37 21.34 7.88
CA ASP A 27 24.59 21.51 7.07
C ASP A 27 25.72 20.48 7.36
N ALA A 28 25.43 19.45 8.16
CA ALA A 28 26.34 18.33 8.35
C ALA A 28 26.54 17.55 7.04
N PRO A 29 27.71 16.92 6.81
CA PRO A 29 27.96 16.13 5.60
C PRO A 29 26.84 15.10 5.38
N GLY A 30 26.33 15.05 4.16
CA GLY A 30 25.29 14.10 3.77
C GLY A 30 25.69 12.67 4.11
N HIS A 31 24.77 11.92 4.72
CA HIS A 31 24.96 10.51 4.98
C HIS A 31 24.32 9.72 3.83
N HIS A 32 25.08 8.80 3.22
CA HIS A 32 24.63 7.92 2.13
C HIS A 32 23.71 6.80 2.64
N ARG A 33 22.52 7.18 3.13
CA ARG A 33 21.59 6.31 3.86
C ARG A 33 20.76 5.39 2.96
N LEU A 34 20.50 5.75 1.71
CA LEU A 34 19.81 4.86 0.76
C LEU A 34 20.55 3.51 0.59
N ARG A 35 21.87 3.48 0.83
CA ARG A 35 22.65 2.23 0.85
C ARG A 35 22.16 1.24 1.91
N GLN A 36 21.53 1.70 2.99
CA GLN A 36 20.88 0.80 3.95
C GLN A 36 19.73 0.03 3.32
N LEU A 37 18.92 0.64 2.44
CA LEU A 37 17.84 -0.08 1.77
C LEU A 37 18.37 -1.19 0.87
N VAL A 38 19.54 -1.00 0.25
CA VAL A 38 20.22 -2.04 -0.56
C VAL A 38 20.48 -3.29 0.28
N ASP A 39 20.94 -3.13 1.52
CA ASP A 39 21.23 -4.22 2.45
C ASP A 39 19.96 -5.00 2.91
N TRP A 40 18.77 -4.50 2.57
CA TRP A 40 17.47 -5.09 2.91
C TRP A 40 16.69 -5.65 1.71
N LEU A 41 17.20 -5.50 0.49
CA LEU A 41 16.46 -5.95 -0.69
C LEU A 41 16.29 -7.47 -0.72
N ASP A 42 17.29 -8.24 -0.28
CA ASP A 42 17.20 -9.70 -0.19
C ASP A 42 16.11 -10.13 0.81
N TYR A 43 15.98 -9.42 1.94
CA TYR A 43 14.89 -9.64 2.89
C TYR A 43 13.50 -9.39 2.25
N ALA A 44 13.34 -8.31 1.49
CA ALA A 44 12.06 -8.04 0.81
C ALA A 44 11.71 -9.09 -0.26
N VAL A 45 12.72 -9.58 -0.99
CA VAL A 45 12.56 -10.67 -1.98
C VAL A 45 12.19 -11.98 -1.28
N GLU A 46 12.88 -12.33 -0.19
CA GLU A 46 12.60 -13.52 0.59
C GLU A 46 11.21 -13.48 1.21
N LEU A 47 10.73 -12.32 1.65
CA LEU A 47 9.34 -12.12 2.10
C LEU A 47 8.34 -12.52 0.99
N GLY A 48 8.74 -12.33 -0.27
CA GLY A 48 7.97 -12.63 -1.46
C GLY A 48 7.43 -11.38 -2.16
N CYS A 49 7.96 -10.19 -1.85
CA CYS A 49 7.62 -8.95 -2.55
C CYS A 49 8.28 -8.91 -3.94
N SER A 50 7.66 -8.18 -4.86
CA SER A 50 8.18 -7.94 -6.23
C SER A 50 8.15 -6.46 -6.63
N GLY A 51 7.74 -5.59 -5.70
CA GLY A 51 7.79 -4.15 -5.87
C GLY A 51 8.28 -3.47 -4.59
N LEU A 52 9.01 -2.38 -4.75
CA LEU A 52 9.41 -1.47 -3.69
C LEU A 52 8.64 -0.17 -3.90
N LEU A 53 7.74 0.16 -2.98
CA LEU A 53 7.01 1.42 -2.99
C LEU A 53 7.66 2.37 -1.98
N LEU A 54 8.43 3.34 -2.47
CA LEU A 54 9.11 4.30 -1.62
C LEU A 54 8.20 5.49 -1.35
N GLY A 55 8.12 5.91 -0.09
CA GLY A 55 7.68 7.25 0.27
C GLY A 55 8.67 8.32 -0.25
N PRO A 56 8.49 9.60 0.10
CA PRO A 56 9.27 10.68 -0.48
C PRO A 56 10.79 10.48 -0.34
N VAL A 57 11.50 10.65 -1.45
CA VAL A 57 12.97 10.58 -1.54
C VAL A 57 13.60 11.89 -2.01
N PHE A 58 12.80 12.87 -2.42
CA PHE A 58 13.29 14.14 -2.96
C PHE A 58 13.61 15.15 -1.87
N GLU A 59 14.48 16.10 -2.20
CA GLU A 59 14.91 17.17 -1.29
C GLU A 59 13.70 17.87 -0.66
N ALA A 60 13.62 17.80 0.66
CA ALA A 60 12.53 18.35 1.45
C ALA A 60 13.06 18.95 2.77
N GLU A 61 12.27 19.82 3.42
CA GLU A 61 12.71 20.44 4.67
C GLU A 61 12.58 19.48 5.87
N THR A 62 11.50 18.70 5.93
CA THR A 62 11.16 17.88 7.09
C THR A 62 10.75 16.45 6.74
N HIS A 63 9.47 16.12 6.76
CA HIS A 63 8.94 14.76 6.61
C HIS A 63 8.93 14.26 5.16
N GLY A 64 9.47 15.02 4.20
CA GLY A 64 9.57 14.59 2.80
C GLY A 64 8.42 15.08 1.91
N TYR A 65 7.30 15.48 2.50
CA TYR A 65 6.14 16.03 1.77
C TYR A 65 6.18 17.57 1.62
N ASP A 66 7.15 18.21 2.28
CA ASP A 66 7.49 19.62 2.09
C ASP A 66 8.63 19.77 1.08
N THR A 67 8.39 19.31 -0.16
CA THR A 67 9.42 19.22 -1.21
C THR A 67 9.97 20.60 -1.60
N VAL A 68 11.30 20.69 -1.69
CA VAL A 68 12.07 21.87 -2.12
C VAL A 68 12.54 21.71 -3.56
N ASP A 69 12.96 20.50 -3.97
CA ASP A 69 13.36 20.20 -5.34
C ASP A 69 13.08 18.73 -5.71
N HIS A 70 12.16 18.51 -6.66
CA HIS A 70 11.78 17.18 -7.13
C HIS A 70 12.85 16.50 -8.02
N PHE A 71 13.87 17.23 -8.49
CA PHE A 71 14.93 16.68 -9.34
C PHE A 71 16.15 16.21 -8.54
N ARG A 72 16.11 16.33 -7.21
CA ARG A 72 17.25 16.03 -6.35
C ARG A 72 16.86 15.05 -5.25
N ILE A 73 17.70 14.05 -5.04
CA ILE A 73 17.59 13.19 -3.86
C ILE A 73 17.81 14.02 -2.60
N ASP A 74 17.04 13.72 -1.55
CA ASP A 74 17.17 14.37 -0.26
C ASP A 74 18.58 14.14 0.31
N PRO A 75 19.35 15.20 0.61
CA PRO A 75 20.71 15.07 1.13
C PRO A 75 20.82 14.29 2.46
N ARG A 76 19.73 14.13 3.20
CA ARG A 76 19.67 13.30 4.41
C ARG A 76 19.63 11.81 4.08
N LEU A 77 19.18 11.47 2.88
CA LEU A 77 19.11 10.12 2.34
C LEU A 77 20.35 9.76 1.52
N GLY A 78 20.98 10.72 0.86
CA GLY A 78 22.19 10.50 0.06
C GLY A 78 22.24 11.39 -1.16
N ASP A 79 22.69 10.83 -2.28
CA ASP A 79 22.79 11.51 -3.57
C ASP A 79 22.23 10.63 -4.72
N ASP A 80 22.35 11.14 -5.94
CA ASP A 80 21.92 10.46 -7.16
C ASP A 80 22.65 9.12 -7.38
N GLU A 81 23.93 9.01 -7.01
CA GLU A 81 24.70 7.76 -7.15
C GLU A 81 24.14 6.68 -6.20
N ASP A 82 23.77 7.06 -4.98
CA ASP A 82 23.12 6.15 -4.04
C ASP A 82 21.76 5.67 -4.55
N PHE A 83 20.99 6.56 -5.18
CA PHE A 83 19.71 6.21 -5.78
C PHE A 83 19.89 5.26 -6.97
N ASP A 84 20.81 5.56 -7.88
CA ASP A 84 21.13 4.69 -9.03
C ASP A 84 21.57 3.31 -8.56
N ARG A 85 22.37 3.23 -7.49
CA ARG A 85 22.77 1.96 -6.87
C ARG A 85 21.59 1.19 -6.28
N LEU A 86 20.67 1.87 -5.58
CA LEU A 86 19.46 1.25 -5.04
C LEU A 86 18.59 0.68 -6.16
N LEU A 87 18.38 1.47 -7.23
CA LEU A 87 17.58 1.07 -8.36
C LEU A 87 18.20 -0.12 -9.11
N ALA A 88 19.51 -0.10 -9.36
CA ALA A 88 20.23 -1.20 -9.98
C ALA A 88 20.10 -2.49 -9.14
N ALA A 89 20.36 -2.41 -7.83
CA ALA A 89 20.29 -3.56 -6.94
C ALA A 89 18.87 -4.12 -6.80
N ALA A 90 17.85 -3.27 -6.85
CA ALA A 90 16.44 -3.67 -6.87
C ALA A 90 16.09 -4.41 -8.18
N ASN A 91 16.49 -3.85 -9.31
CA ASN A 91 16.24 -4.44 -10.63
C ASN A 91 16.95 -5.81 -10.80
N GLU A 92 18.19 -5.95 -10.32
CA GLU A 92 18.91 -7.25 -10.30
C GLU A 92 18.16 -8.34 -9.55
N ARG A 93 17.32 -7.96 -8.58
CA ARG A 93 16.49 -8.84 -7.76
C ARG A 93 15.06 -8.98 -8.25
N GLY A 94 14.72 -8.33 -9.36
CA GLY A 94 13.37 -8.33 -9.92
C GLY A 94 12.37 -7.46 -9.14
N LEU A 95 12.83 -6.54 -8.29
CA LEU A 95 11.99 -5.58 -7.59
C LEU A 95 11.76 -4.34 -8.47
N ARG A 96 10.49 -4.03 -8.74
CA ARG A 96 10.09 -2.80 -9.43
C ARG A 96 9.98 -1.64 -8.43
N VAL A 97 10.70 -0.55 -8.66
CA VAL A 97 10.70 0.62 -7.77
C VAL A 97 9.63 1.61 -8.21
N VAL A 98 8.75 2.02 -7.30
CA VAL A 98 7.73 3.07 -7.48
C VAL A 98 8.03 4.19 -6.50
N LEU A 99 8.07 5.44 -6.98
CA LEU A 99 8.38 6.61 -6.16
C LEU A 99 7.14 7.41 -5.77
N ASP A 100 7.25 8.12 -4.66
CA ASP A 100 6.26 9.09 -4.21
C ASP A 100 6.44 10.45 -4.91
N GLY A 101 5.35 10.98 -5.49
CA GLY A 101 5.31 12.23 -6.21
C GLY A 101 4.37 13.22 -5.53
N VAL A 102 4.94 14.24 -4.87
CA VAL A 102 4.21 15.24 -4.10
C VAL A 102 3.88 16.45 -4.96
N PHE A 103 2.83 16.33 -5.77
CA PHE A 103 2.48 17.37 -6.76
C PHE A 103 1.23 18.18 -6.40
N ASN A 104 0.65 17.95 -5.21
CA ASN A 104 -0.43 18.78 -4.68
C ASN A 104 0.12 20.08 -4.06
N HIS A 105 1.20 19.96 -3.30
CA HIS A 105 1.79 21.04 -2.52
C HIS A 105 3.31 20.89 -2.46
N VAL A 106 4.00 21.96 -2.06
CA VAL A 106 5.46 22.03 -1.92
C VAL A 106 5.85 22.87 -0.71
N SER A 107 7.13 22.83 -0.31
CA SER A 107 7.65 23.76 0.69
C SER A 107 7.55 25.21 0.21
N ARG A 108 7.43 26.16 1.16
CA ARG A 108 7.60 27.60 0.90
C ARG A 108 8.95 27.97 0.28
N ARG A 109 9.97 27.11 0.40
CA ARG A 109 11.30 27.30 -0.18
C ARG A 109 11.42 26.80 -1.62
N PHE A 110 10.35 26.23 -2.18
CA PHE A 110 10.30 25.80 -3.56
C PHE A 110 10.61 26.97 -4.51
N ALA A 111 11.66 26.82 -5.30
CA ALA A 111 12.25 27.92 -6.06
C ALA A 111 11.51 28.21 -7.37
N GLN A 112 10.26 28.67 -7.29
CA GLN A 112 9.44 29.08 -8.44
C GLN A 112 8.74 30.43 -8.21
N GLY A 113 8.20 30.98 -9.31
CA GLY A 113 7.43 32.23 -9.29
C GLY A 113 6.15 32.14 -8.48
N SER A 114 5.67 33.28 -7.99
CA SER A 114 4.45 33.37 -7.16
C SER A 114 3.15 33.03 -7.91
N ASP A 115 3.22 32.93 -9.23
CA ASP A 115 2.16 32.52 -10.15
C ASP A 115 1.97 31.00 -10.22
N TRP A 116 2.85 30.21 -9.61
CA TRP A 116 2.74 28.75 -9.54
C TRP A 116 1.89 28.27 -8.36
N PHE A 117 1.48 29.16 -7.47
CA PHE A 117 0.80 28.81 -6.23
C PHE A 117 -0.64 29.33 -6.23
N ARG A 118 -1.57 28.49 -5.75
CA ARG A 118 -2.96 28.91 -5.59
C ARG A 118 -3.06 30.02 -4.56
N ARG A 119 -3.94 30.99 -4.83
CA ARG A 119 -4.22 32.10 -3.93
C ARG A 119 -5.60 31.95 -3.32
N GLY A 120 -5.67 32.12 -2.00
CA GLY A 120 -6.93 32.19 -1.28
C GLY A 120 -7.61 33.55 -1.45
N GLU A 121 -8.84 33.66 -0.95
CA GLU A 121 -9.65 34.89 -1.00
C GLU A 121 -8.99 36.08 -0.28
N ASP A 122 -8.13 35.82 0.71
CA ASP A 122 -7.38 36.82 1.47
C ASP A 122 -6.10 37.31 0.77
N GLY A 123 -5.81 36.78 -0.44
CA GLY A 123 -4.62 37.08 -1.22
C GLY A 123 -3.36 36.32 -0.78
N GLY A 124 -3.44 35.54 0.31
CA GLY A 124 -2.41 34.60 0.75
C GLY A 124 -2.35 33.36 -0.15
N TYR A 125 -1.33 32.52 0.04
CA TYR A 125 -1.29 31.23 -0.64
C TYR A 125 -2.18 30.22 0.08
N GLU A 126 -2.92 29.43 -0.70
CA GLU A 126 -3.59 28.25 -0.17
C GLU A 126 -2.55 27.26 0.35
N VAL A 127 -2.92 26.56 1.43
CA VAL A 127 -2.04 25.56 2.06
C VAL A 127 -2.79 24.25 2.27
N PHE A 128 -2.05 23.15 2.22
CA PHE A 128 -2.63 21.82 2.39
C PHE A 128 -3.08 21.58 3.83
N GLU A 129 -4.36 21.26 4.04
CA GLU A 129 -4.99 20.93 5.34
C GLU A 129 -4.64 21.89 6.50
N GLY A 130 -4.40 23.16 6.20
CA GLY A 130 -4.03 24.18 7.20
C GLY A 130 -2.55 24.19 7.59
N HIS A 131 -1.72 23.29 7.04
CA HIS A 131 -0.29 23.24 7.27
C HIS A 131 0.42 24.39 6.59
N GLN A 132 0.76 25.41 7.37
CA GLN A 132 1.31 26.67 6.86
C GLN A 132 2.56 26.51 5.99
N HIS A 133 3.33 25.43 6.12
CA HIS A 133 4.55 25.19 5.34
C HIS A 133 4.32 24.50 3.98
N LEU A 134 3.13 23.95 3.74
CA LEU A 134 2.79 23.17 2.55
C LEU A 134 1.94 24.02 1.61
N VAL A 135 2.59 24.76 0.71
CA VAL A 135 1.93 25.67 -0.23
C VAL A 135 1.36 24.90 -1.41
N ALA A 136 0.08 25.09 -1.71
CA ALA A 136 -0.59 24.39 -2.79
C ALA A 136 -0.16 24.90 -4.18
N LEU A 137 0.17 23.98 -5.07
CA LEU A 137 0.44 24.27 -6.48
C LEU A 137 -0.86 24.65 -7.21
N ASP A 138 -0.74 25.53 -8.20
CA ASP A 138 -1.81 25.91 -9.11
C ASP A 138 -1.87 24.96 -10.30
N HIS A 139 -2.79 23.99 -10.21
CA HIS A 139 -2.99 22.98 -11.25
C HIS A 139 -3.63 23.52 -12.53
N ASP A 140 -4.16 24.76 -12.52
CA ASP A 140 -4.64 25.43 -13.74
C ASP A 140 -3.48 26.07 -14.53
N ASN A 141 -2.34 26.33 -13.87
CA ASN A 141 -1.16 26.92 -14.51
C ASN A 141 -0.49 25.89 -15.45
N PRO A 142 -0.38 26.16 -16.78
CA PRO A 142 0.29 25.25 -17.70
C PRO A 142 1.75 24.95 -17.36
N ALA A 143 2.48 25.91 -16.77
CA ALA A 143 3.87 25.72 -16.39
C ALA A 143 4.03 24.67 -15.27
N VAL A 144 3.05 24.58 -14.36
CA VAL A 144 3.00 23.54 -13.31
C VAL A 144 2.77 22.17 -13.95
N ALA A 145 1.82 22.06 -14.89
CA ALA A 145 1.59 20.80 -15.61
C ALA A 145 2.86 20.34 -16.37
N ASP A 146 3.51 21.25 -17.10
CA ASP A 146 4.75 20.96 -17.83
C ASP A 146 5.90 20.58 -16.88
N TYR A 147 5.96 21.19 -15.70
CA TYR A 147 6.93 20.82 -14.66
C TYR A 147 6.71 19.41 -14.15
N VAL A 148 5.47 19.06 -13.79
CA VAL A 148 5.16 17.72 -13.30
C VAL A 148 5.48 16.67 -14.36
N VAL A 149 5.14 16.90 -15.63
CA VAL A 149 5.54 16.00 -16.74
C VAL A 149 7.06 15.79 -16.72
N ARG A 150 7.86 16.86 -16.69
CA ARG A 150 9.34 16.75 -16.66
C ARG A 150 9.87 15.98 -15.45
N VAL A 151 9.27 16.16 -14.27
CA VAL A 151 9.67 15.40 -13.07
C VAL A 151 9.36 13.92 -13.26
N LEU A 152 8.13 13.59 -13.68
CA LEU A 152 7.70 12.21 -13.90
C LEU A 152 8.65 11.51 -14.88
N ASP A 153 8.98 12.19 -15.97
CA ASP A 153 9.88 11.72 -17.02
C ASP A 153 11.31 11.50 -16.53
N HIS A 154 11.85 12.48 -15.81
CA HIS A 154 13.24 12.44 -15.37
C HIS A 154 13.57 11.15 -14.60
N TRP A 155 12.67 10.73 -13.70
CA TRP A 155 12.88 9.52 -12.92
C TRP A 155 12.44 8.24 -13.65
N LEU A 156 11.46 8.31 -14.54
CA LEU A 156 11.10 7.19 -15.42
C LEU A 156 12.22 6.88 -16.44
N ASP A 157 12.89 7.90 -16.98
CA ASP A 157 14.09 7.79 -17.82
C ASP A 157 15.23 7.11 -17.06
N ARG A 158 15.33 7.32 -15.74
CA ARG A 158 16.28 6.63 -14.86
C ARG A 158 15.91 5.17 -14.57
N GLY A 159 14.67 4.76 -14.83
CA GLY A 159 14.25 3.36 -14.79
C GLY A 159 13.37 2.96 -13.61
N ILE A 160 12.74 3.91 -12.90
CA ILE A 160 11.65 3.56 -11.99
C ILE A 160 10.46 2.98 -12.77
N ALA A 161 9.61 2.22 -12.11
CA ALA A 161 8.49 1.51 -12.72
C ALA A 161 7.16 2.27 -12.65
N GLY A 162 7.09 3.37 -11.88
CA GLY A 162 5.85 4.09 -11.70
C GLY A 162 5.90 5.11 -10.57
N TRP A 163 4.72 5.69 -10.31
CA TRP A 163 4.53 6.76 -9.34
C TRP A 163 3.34 6.49 -8.42
N ARG A 164 3.52 6.71 -7.12
CA ARG A 164 2.44 6.98 -6.16
C ARG A 164 2.31 8.48 -6.03
N LEU A 165 1.11 9.02 -6.25
CA LEU A 165 0.85 10.44 -6.27
C LEU A 165 0.20 10.83 -4.95
N ASP A 166 0.95 11.57 -4.14
CA ASP A 166 0.54 12.04 -2.81
C ASP A 166 -0.68 12.93 -2.87
N ALA A 167 -1.56 12.77 -1.88
CA ALA A 167 -2.75 13.59 -1.70
C ALA A 167 -3.54 13.80 -3.01
N ALA A 168 -3.63 12.77 -3.86
CA ALA A 168 -4.28 12.89 -5.17
C ALA A 168 -5.74 13.34 -5.02
N TYR A 169 -6.43 12.94 -3.94
CA TYR A 169 -7.77 13.44 -3.60
C TYR A 169 -7.89 14.97 -3.47
N ALA A 170 -6.80 15.69 -3.24
CA ALA A 170 -6.75 17.15 -3.16
C ALA A 170 -6.42 17.82 -4.52
N VAL A 171 -6.12 17.02 -5.55
CA VAL A 171 -5.86 17.45 -6.93
C VAL A 171 -7.05 17.08 -7.81
N GLN A 172 -7.52 18.02 -8.63
CA GLN A 172 -8.62 17.75 -9.55
C GLN A 172 -8.22 16.65 -10.55
N PRO A 173 -9.06 15.63 -10.81
CA PRO A 173 -8.76 14.54 -11.74
C PRO A 173 -8.27 15.01 -13.12
N GLU A 174 -8.84 16.11 -13.62
CA GLU A 174 -8.54 16.68 -14.93
C GLU A 174 -7.06 17.09 -15.08
N PHE A 175 -6.39 17.44 -13.98
CA PHE A 175 -4.95 17.71 -14.01
C PHE A 175 -4.15 16.47 -14.42
N TRP A 176 -4.46 15.31 -13.83
CA TRP A 176 -3.82 14.05 -14.19
C TRP A 176 -4.15 13.62 -15.62
N ARG A 177 -5.39 13.87 -16.07
CA ARG A 177 -5.81 13.61 -17.45
C ARG A 177 -4.99 14.40 -18.47
N LYS A 178 -4.48 15.57 -18.09
CA LYS A 178 -3.57 16.40 -18.90
C LYS A 178 -2.12 15.91 -18.82
N VAL A 179 -1.64 15.56 -17.62
CA VAL A 179 -0.22 15.26 -17.35
C VAL A 179 0.18 13.84 -17.77
N LEU A 180 -0.65 12.84 -17.52
CA LEU A 180 -0.26 11.43 -17.68
C LEU A 180 -0.13 10.96 -19.14
N PRO A 181 -0.99 11.36 -20.10
CA PRO A 181 -0.87 10.88 -21.49
C PRO A 181 0.50 11.08 -22.15
N PRO A 182 1.13 12.28 -22.13
CA PRO A 182 2.45 12.46 -22.74
C PRO A 182 3.58 11.71 -22.00
N VAL A 183 3.42 11.40 -20.71
CA VAL A 183 4.35 10.56 -19.96
C VAL A 183 4.19 9.09 -20.40
N ARG A 184 2.95 8.60 -20.49
CA ARG A 184 2.66 7.22 -20.94
C ARG A 184 3.08 6.95 -22.38
N GLU A 185 3.05 7.96 -23.25
CA GLU A 185 3.55 7.81 -24.63
C GLU A 185 5.04 7.43 -24.66
N ARG A 186 5.84 7.97 -23.72
CA ARG A 186 7.27 7.66 -23.60
C ARG A 186 7.56 6.49 -22.67
N HIS A 187 6.69 6.25 -21.68
CA HIS A 187 6.84 5.21 -20.67
C HIS A 187 5.57 4.35 -20.57
N PRO A 188 5.25 3.52 -21.60
CA PRO A 188 3.98 2.80 -21.66
C PRO A 188 3.76 1.78 -20.54
N GLU A 189 4.84 1.34 -19.89
CA GLU A 189 4.83 0.37 -18.79
C GLU A 189 4.83 1.03 -17.40
N SER A 190 4.70 2.36 -17.30
CA SER A 190 4.67 3.07 -16.02
C SER A 190 3.31 2.92 -15.34
N TRP A 191 3.32 2.50 -14.07
CA TRP A 191 2.12 2.39 -13.24
C TRP A 191 1.88 3.66 -12.40
N PHE A 192 0.66 4.21 -12.44
CA PHE A 192 0.30 5.40 -11.65
C PHE A 192 -0.76 5.07 -10.60
N LEU A 193 -0.39 5.21 -9.33
CA LEU A 193 -1.21 5.00 -8.15
C LEU A 193 -1.54 6.36 -7.52
N GLY A 194 -2.82 6.70 -7.34
CA GLY A 194 -3.21 7.90 -6.59
C GLY A 194 -3.51 7.59 -5.12
N GLU A 195 -3.11 8.47 -4.20
CA GLU A 195 -3.67 8.46 -2.87
C GLU A 195 -5.07 9.10 -2.86
N VAL A 196 -6.09 8.29 -2.57
CA VAL A 196 -7.47 8.73 -2.42
C VAL A 196 -8.05 8.19 -1.11
N LEU A 197 -8.48 9.11 -0.23
CA LEU A 197 -8.97 8.81 1.12
C LEU A 197 -10.50 8.76 1.22
N HIS A 198 -11.19 9.44 0.30
CA HIS A 198 -12.64 9.65 0.32
C HIS A 198 -13.15 10.05 -1.07
N GLY A 199 -14.48 10.09 -1.23
CA GLY A 199 -15.14 10.47 -2.48
C GLY A 199 -15.53 9.25 -3.30
N ASP A 200 -15.74 9.45 -4.61
CA ASP A 200 -16.03 8.37 -5.55
C ASP A 200 -14.74 7.93 -6.23
N TYR A 201 -14.25 6.75 -5.85
CA TYR A 201 -12.95 6.23 -6.27
C TYR A 201 -12.98 5.82 -7.74
N ALA A 202 -14.11 5.27 -8.22
CA ALA A 202 -14.28 4.84 -9.59
C ALA A 202 -14.37 6.05 -10.53
N ASP A 203 -15.18 7.06 -10.18
CA ASP A 203 -15.24 8.32 -10.92
C ASP A 203 -13.88 9.02 -10.97
N TYR A 204 -13.16 9.05 -9.84
CA TYR A 204 -11.84 9.68 -9.79
C TYR A 204 -10.84 8.99 -10.74
N VAL A 205 -10.78 7.65 -10.72
CA VAL A 205 -9.91 6.88 -11.64
C VAL A 205 -10.32 7.11 -13.10
N GLU A 206 -11.63 7.02 -13.40
CA GLU A 206 -12.15 7.21 -14.76
C GLU A 206 -11.84 8.60 -15.32
N ARG A 207 -11.92 9.66 -14.51
CA ARG A 207 -11.62 11.03 -14.95
C ARG A 207 -10.13 11.35 -14.96
N SER A 208 -9.37 10.84 -14.00
CA SER A 208 -7.92 11.10 -13.89
C SER A 208 -7.08 10.32 -14.91
N GLY A 209 -7.47 9.07 -15.22
CA GLY A 209 -6.66 8.17 -16.04
C GLY A 209 -5.51 7.50 -15.27
N LEU A 210 -5.59 7.50 -13.94
CA LEU A 210 -4.72 6.69 -13.08
C LEU A 210 -4.98 5.19 -13.29
N ASP A 211 -3.99 4.36 -12.97
CA ASP A 211 -4.14 2.90 -13.05
C ASP A 211 -4.78 2.32 -11.78
N SER A 212 -4.58 2.98 -10.64
CA SER A 212 -4.99 2.49 -9.33
C SER A 212 -5.15 3.62 -8.32
N VAL A 213 -5.85 3.36 -7.23
CA VAL A 213 -5.89 4.21 -6.03
C VAL A 213 -5.79 3.38 -4.75
N THR A 214 -5.36 4.02 -3.66
CA THR A 214 -5.31 3.43 -2.30
C THR A 214 -6.69 3.04 -1.78
N GLN A 215 -6.85 1.83 -1.25
CA GLN A 215 -8.16 1.36 -0.75
C GLN A 215 -8.32 1.49 0.77
N TYR A 216 -8.54 2.73 1.23
CA TYR A 216 -8.76 3.03 2.65
C TYR A 216 -10.09 2.50 3.21
N GLU A 217 -11.12 2.32 2.39
CA GLU A 217 -12.40 1.79 2.88
C GLU A 217 -12.27 0.33 3.33
N LEU A 218 -11.56 -0.50 2.54
CA LEU A 218 -11.30 -1.89 2.90
C LEU A 218 -10.35 -1.98 4.08
N TRP A 219 -9.27 -1.19 4.09
CA TRP A 219 -8.34 -1.11 5.21
C TRP A 219 -9.10 -0.87 6.53
N LYS A 220 -9.98 0.14 6.54
CA LYS A 220 -10.78 0.47 7.72
C LYS A 220 -11.71 -0.66 8.11
N ALA A 221 -12.44 -1.22 7.15
CA ALA A 221 -13.39 -2.31 7.39
C ALA A 221 -12.72 -3.58 7.95
N ILE A 222 -11.49 -3.89 7.51
CA ILE A 222 -10.72 -5.03 8.02
C ILE A 222 -10.46 -4.87 9.52
N TRP A 223 -9.75 -3.83 9.96
CA TRP A 223 -9.38 -3.75 11.38
C TRP A 223 -10.58 -3.49 12.29
N SER A 224 -11.56 -2.69 11.84
CA SER A 224 -12.73 -2.34 12.66
C SER A 224 -13.64 -3.55 12.90
N SER A 225 -13.96 -4.32 11.86
CA SER A 225 -14.78 -5.52 12.00
C SER A 225 -14.16 -6.58 12.92
N LEU A 226 -12.82 -6.68 12.94
CA LEU A 226 -12.09 -7.57 13.85
C LEU A 226 -12.19 -7.09 15.31
N ASN A 227 -11.98 -5.79 15.55
CA ASN A 227 -12.04 -5.20 16.88
C ASN A 227 -13.46 -5.21 17.47
N ASP A 228 -14.44 -4.83 16.67
CA ASP A 228 -15.83 -4.69 17.10
C ASP A 228 -16.56 -6.04 17.11
N GLY A 229 -15.96 -7.06 16.49
CA GLY A 229 -16.57 -8.38 16.32
C GLY A 229 -17.85 -8.30 15.48
N ASN A 230 -17.80 -7.54 14.39
CA ASN A 230 -18.94 -7.24 13.52
C ASN A 230 -18.60 -7.45 12.03
N PHE A 231 -18.67 -8.69 11.55
CA PHE A 231 -18.42 -8.98 10.14
C PHE A 231 -19.50 -8.46 9.17
N PHE A 232 -20.65 -7.95 9.65
CA PHE A 232 -21.62 -7.30 8.76
C PHE A 232 -21.05 -6.01 8.14
N GLU A 233 -20.20 -5.29 8.87
CA GLU A 233 -19.50 -4.11 8.34
C GLU A 233 -18.50 -4.49 7.25
N LEU A 234 -17.72 -5.55 7.47
CA LEU A 234 -16.81 -6.08 6.46
C LEU A 234 -17.58 -6.54 5.22
N ALA A 235 -18.67 -7.30 5.38
CA ALA A 235 -19.51 -7.75 4.29
C ALA A 235 -20.06 -6.57 3.45
N TRP A 236 -20.42 -5.46 4.08
CA TRP A 236 -20.89 -4.26 3.38
C TRP A 236 -19.76 -3.55 2.63
N ALA A 237 -18.56 -3.45 3.22
CA ALA A 237 -17.39 -2.88 2.56
C ALA A 237 -16.93 -3.73 1.35
N LEU A 238 -17.02 -5.06 1.45
CA LEU A 238 -16.66 -5.97 0.35
C LEU A 238 -17.55 -5.79 -0.89
N LYS A 239 -18.83 -5.42 -0.72
CA LYS A 239 -19.70 -5.08 -1.87
C LYS A 239 -19.20 -3.85 -2.62
N ARG A 240 -18.76 -2.81 -1.90
CA ARG A 240 -18.19 -1.61 -2.52
C ARG A 240 -16.83 -1.91 -3.16
N HIS A 241 -16.00 -2.72 -2.51
CA HIS A 241 -14.73 -3.18 -3.07
C HIS A 241 -14.92 -3.97 -4.37
N ALA A 242 -15.91 -4.86 -4.43
CA ALA A 242 -16.27 -5.59 -5.64
C ALA A 242 -16.65 -4.65 -6.80
N ALA A 243 -17.43 -3.60 -6.53
CA ALA A 243 -17.79 -2.60 -7.55
C ALA A 243 -16.57 -1.82 -8.08
N LEU A 244 -15.54 -1.59 -7.23
CA LEU A 244 -14.30 -0.98 -7.72
C LEU A 244 -13.55 -1.91 -8.67
N LEU A 245 -13.50 -3.22 -8.36
CA LEU A 245 -12.83 -4.23 -9.20
C LEU A 245 -13.43 -4.36 -10.59
N ASP A 246 -14.69 -3.96 -10.78
CA ASP A 246 -15.32 -3.87 -12.11
C ASP A 246 -14.74 -2.74 -12.97
N THR A 247 -14.08 -1.75 -12.34
CA THR A 247 -13.57 -0.54 -12.99
C THR A 247 -12.04 -0.50 -13.03
N PHE A 248 -11.37 -0.81 -11.92
CA PHE A 248 -9.91 -0.79 -11.80
C PHE A 248 -9.42 -1.69 -10.65
N LEU A 249 -8.12 -1.94 -10.60
CA LEU A 249 -7.50 -2.70 -9.51
C LEU A 249 -6.96 -1.74 -8.44
N PRO A 250 -7.57 -1.66 -7.24
CA PRO A 250 -7.07 -0.80 -6.18
C PRO A 250 -5.83 -1.38 -5.50
N GLN A 251 -4.99 -0.51 -4.92
CA GLN A 251 -3.94 -0.93 -4.00
C GLN A 251 -4.55 -1.24 -2.64
N THR A 252 -4.45 -2.49 -2.19
CA THR A 252 -4.97 -2.95 -0.89
C THR A 252 -3.85 -3.01 0.14
N PHE A 253 -4.16 -2.71 1.40
CA PHE A 253 -3.18 -2.71 2.49
C PHE A 253 -3.90 -2.86 3.85
N ILE A 254 -3.13 -3.24 4.88
CA ILE A 254 -3.59 -3.31 6.28
C ILE A 254 -2.85 -2.32 7.20
N GLY A 255 -1.82 -1.67 6.67
CA GLY A 255 -1.05 -0.61 7.31
C GLY A 255 -0.27 0.19 6.26
N ASN A 256 0.08 1.42 6.60
CA ASN A 256 0.93 2.33 5.82
C ASN A 256 1.54 3.38 6.78
N HIS A 257 2.18 4.41 6.23
CA HIS A 257 2.90 5.44 6.99
C HIS A 257 2.04 6.55 7.59
N ASP A 258 0.72 6.55 7.33
CA ASP A 258 -0.24 7.57 7.79
C ASP A 258 -1.33 7.00 8.69
N VAL A 259 -1.19 5.74 9.11
CA VAL A 259 -2.15 5.08 10.00
C VAL A 259 -1.45 4.37 11.14
N THR A 260 -2.16 4.22 12.26
CA THR A 260 -1.71 3.40 13.39
C THR A 260 -1.37 1.99 12.92
N ARG A 261 -0.20 1.49 13.32
CA ARG A 261 0.27 0.13 13.00
C ARG A 261 -0.77 -0.91 13.38
N LEU A 262 -1.00 -1.91 12.53
CA LEU A 262 -2.04 -2.91 12.77
C LEU A 262 -1.88 -3.63 14.11
N ALA A 263 -0.65 -4.00 14.48
CA ALA A 263 -0.35 -4.67 15.76
C ALA A 263 -0.63 -3.79 17.00
N THR A 264 -0.73 -2.47 16.83
CA THR A 264 -1.20 -1.52 17.86
C THR A 264 -2.70 -1.30 17.77
N ARG A 265 -3.27 -1.31 16.55
CA ARG A 265 -4.68 -1.02 16.30
C ARG A 265 -5.60 -2.14 16.78
N LEU A 266 -5.17 -3.40 16.68
CA LEU A 266 -5.99 -4.55 17.07
C LEU A 266 -6.13 -4.63 18.60
N THR A 267 -7.36 -4.86 19.07
CA THR A 267 -7.65 -5.08 20.50
C THR A 267 -7.28 -6.49 20.97
N ASP A 268 -7.19 -7.44 20.03
CA ASP A 268 -6.75 -8.82 20.24
C ASP A 268 -5.70 -9.20 19.19
N GLU A 269 -4.46 -9.42 19.63
CA GLU A 269 -3.32 -9.71 18.74
C GLU A 269 -3.48 -11.02 17.97
N ARG A 270 -4.32 -11.95 18.45
CA ARG A 270 -4.64 -13.20 17.74
C ARG A 270 -5.31 -12.94 16.39
N HIS A 271 -5.91 -11.77 16.20
CA HIS A 271 -6.59 -11.38 14.96
C HIS A 271 -5.68 -10.80 13.89
N PHE A 272 -4.37 -10.66 14.16
CA PHE A 272 -3.40 -10.20 13.16
C PHE A 272 -3.42 -11.12 11.92
N GLY A 273 -3.47 -12.44 12.15
CA GLY A 273 -3.53 -13.42 11.07
C GLY A 273 -4.81 -13.30 10.21
N HIS A 274 -5.95 -12.90 10.80
CA HIS A 274 -7.20 -12.69 10.07
C HIS A 274 -7.08 -11.54 9.08
N ALA A 275 -6.52 -10.41 9.52
CA ALA A 275 -6.30 -9.24 8.67
C ALA A 275 -5.37 -9.57 7.49
N LEU A 276 -4.30 -10.33 7.74
CA LEU A 276 -3.38 -10.75 6.69
C LEU A 276 -4.00 -11.80 5.74
N ALA A 277 -4.79 -12.73 6.26
CA ALA A 277 -5.54 -13.68 5.44
C ALA A 277 -6.52 -12.95 4.50
N LEU A 278 -7.22 -11.93 5.01
CA LEU A 278 -8.06 -11.05 4.18
C LEU A 278 -7.23 -10.33 3.11
N LEU A 279 -6.15 -9.64 3.48
CA LEU A 279 -5.29 -8.94 2.51
C LEU A 279 -4.80 -9.84 1.37
N MET A 280 -4.46 -11.10 1.68
CA MET A 280 -3.87 -12.02 0.72
C MET A 280 -4.92 -12.80 -0.12
N THR A 281 -6.19 -12.83 0.31
CA THR A 281 -7.27 -13.57 -0.38
C THR A 281 -8.28 -12.67 -1.10
N LEU A 282 -8.26 -11.37 -0.86
CA LEU A 282 -9.13 -10.41 -1.55
C LEU A 282 -8.51 -9.89 -2.87
N GLY A 283 -9.38 -9.41 -3.77
CA GLY A 283 -9.00 -8.72 -5.01
C GLY A 283 -8.24 -7.41 -4.80
N GLY A 284 -7.39 -7.04 -5.76
CA GLY A 284 -6.55 -5.85 -5.72
C GLY A 284 -5.04 -6.12 -5.62
N ILE A 285 -4.25 -5.06 -5.55
CA ILE A 285 -2.78 -5.11 -5.57
C ILE A 285 -2.25 -4.89 -4.14
N PRO A 286 -1.79 -5.93 -3.43
CA PRO A 286 -1.46 -5.81 -2.01
C PRO A 286 -0.13 -5.07 -1.78
N SER A 287 -0.11 -4.28 -0.70
CA SER A 287 1.05 -3.59 -0.16
C SER A 287 1.26 -3.96 1.30
N ILE A 288 2.52 -4.21 1.67
CA ILE A 288 2.97 -4.54 3.02
C ILE A 288 3.84 -3.38 3.50
N TYR A 289 3.44 -2.73 4.58
CA TYR A 289 4.20 -1.63 5.15
C TYR A 289 5.37 -2.15 6.00
N TYR A 290 6.56 -1.60 5.78
CA TYR A 290 7.79 -2.11 6.37
C TYR A 290 7.70 -2.24 7.90
N GLY A 291 7.91 -3.44 8.43
CA GLY A 291 7.81 -3.78 9.84
C GLY A 291 6.49 -4.40 10.27
N ASP A 292 5.41 -4.26 9.49
CA ASP A 292 4.17 -4.99 9.77
C ASP A 292 4.39 -6.51 9.60
N GLU A 293 5.30 -6.91 8.71
CA GLU A 293 5.73 -8.31 8.60
C GLU A 293 6.47 -8.84 9.83
N GLN A 294 6.93 -7.96 10.72
CA GLN A 294 7.53 -8.26 12.02
C GLN A 294 6.59 -7.89 13.18
N ALA A 295 5.33 -7.56 12.90
CA ALA A 295 4.34 -7.08 13.86
C ALA A 295 4.78 -5.83 14.66
N PHE A 296 5.46 -4.89 14.00
CA PHE A 296 5.86 -3.63 14.63
C PHE A 296 4.65 -2.87 15.16
N ARG A 297 4.85 -2.23 16.31
CA ARG A 297 3.85 -1.41 17.01
C ARG A 297 4.17 0.07 16.82
N GLY A 298 3.14 0.90 16.80
CA GLY A 298 3.24 2.34 16.60
C GLY A 298 1.85 2.98 16.57
N LEU A 299 1.64 3.98 17.42
CA LEU A 299 0.40 4.76 17.49
C LEU A 299 0.57 6.04 16.66
N LYS A 300 -0.35 6.29 15.73
CA LYS A 300 -0.46 7.62 15.11
C LYS A 300 -1.21 8.55 16.06
N GLU A 301 -0.71 9.76 16.24
CA GLU A 301 -1.35 10.81 17.03
C GLU A 301 -1.76 11.99 16.15
N GLU A 302 -2.78 12.75 16.58
CA GLU A 302 -3.25 13.96 15.89
C GLU A 302 -2.52 15.20 16.45
N ARG A 303 -1.21 15.26 16.19
CA ARG A 303 -0.33 16.37 16.58
C ARG A 303 0.88 16.44 15.67
N GLU A 304 1.64 17.52 15.77
CA GLU A 304 2.95 17.60 15.11
C GLU A 304 3.87 16.45 15.54
N GLY A 305 4.50 15.78 14.57
CA GLY A 305 5.30 14.56 14.80
C GLY A 305 4.47 13.35 15.25
N GLY A 306 3.14 13.38 15.04
CA GLY A 306 2.23 12.31 15.43
C GLY A 306 2.43 11.01 14.64
N ASP A 307 3.15 11.06 13.52
CA ASP A 307 3.43 9.90 12.68
C ASP A 307 4.79 9.23 12.99
N ASP A 308 5.61 9.82 13.87
CA ASP A 308 6.98 9.36 14.12
C ASP A 308 7.00 7.90 14.59
N ALA A 309 6.04 7.50 15.43
CA ALA A 309 5.94 6.14 15.95
C ALA A 309 5.51 5.12 14.88
N VAL A 310 4.84 5.54 13.80
CA VAL A 310 4.48 4.65 12.68
C VAL A 310 5.55 4.63 11.59
N ARG A 311 6.54 5.53 11.65
CA ARG A 311 7.69 5.65 10.73
C ARG A 311 9.05 5.34 11.44
N PRO A 312 9.19 4.20 12.14
CA PRO A 312 10.37 3.90 12.94
C PRO A 312 11.63 3.66 12.09
N ALA A 313 12.78 3.86 12.72
CA ALA A 313 14.08 3.45 12.19
C ALA A 313 14.24 1.92 12.23
N PHE A 314 14.83 1.40 11.17
CA PHE A 314 15.24 0.00 11.06
C PHE A 314 16.72 -0.14 11.40
N PRO A 315 17.13 -1.32 11.92
CA PRO A 315 18.54 -1.58 12.14
C PRO A 315 19.30 -1.63 10.81
N ARG A 316 20.64 -1.63 10.88
CA ARG A 316 21.48 -1.55 9.69
C ARG A 316 21.22 -2.74 8.76
N THR A 317 21.09 -3.94 9.32
CA THR A 317 20.85 -5.18 8.58
C THR A 317 19.67 -5.99 9.17
N PRO A 318 19.03 -6.88 8.38
CA PRO A 318 17.95 -7.73 8.87
C PRO A 318 18.31 -8.65 10.04
N ASP A 319 19.58 -9.08 10.15
CA ASP A 319 20.05 -9.99 11.22
C ASP A 319 19.99 -9.38 12.63
N GLU A 320 19.86 -8.06 12.71
CA GLU A 320 19.72 -7.31 13.95
C GLU A 320 18.25 -7.18 14.40
N LEU A 321 17.29 -7.70 13.61
CA LEU A 321 15.88 -7.72 14.00
C LEU A 321 15.66 -8.58 15.24
N ALA A 322 14.71 -8.14 16.06
CA ALA A 322 14.35 -8.88 17.24
C ALA A 322 13.73 -10.25 16.89
N PRO A 323 14.07 -11.33 17.61
CA PRO A 323 13.71 -12.68 17.21
C PRO A 323 12.20 -12.99 17.25
N PHE A 324 11.42 -12.19 17.98
CA PHE A 324 9.99 -12.44 18.20
C PHE A 324 9.10 -12.11 17.00
N GLY A 325 9.57 -11.33 16.01
CA GLY A 325 8.79 -10.98 14.83
C GLY A 325 8.81 -12.05 13.72
N TRP A 326 9.79 -12.96 13.76
CA TRP A 326 9.97 -13.98 12.71
C TRP A 326 8.78 -14.92 12.49
N PRO A 327 8.00 -15.33 13.50
CA PRO A 327 6.76 -16.08 13.28
C PRO A 327 5.76 -15.32 12.39
N THR A 328 5.61 -14.01 12.59
CA THR A 328 4.77 -13.14 11.74
C THR A 328 5.34 -13.04 10.33
N TYR A 329 6.65 -12.93 10.19
CA TYR A 329 7.32 -12.90 8.88
C TYR A 329 7.08 -14.21 8.10
N ARG A 330 7.23 -15.37 8.76
CA ARG A 330 6.93 -16.66 8.15
C ARG A 330 5.46 -16.81 7.80
N LEU A 331 4.54 -16.23 8.58
CA LEU A 331 3.14 -16.20 8.23
C LEU A 331 2.89 -15.39 6.94
N HIS A 332 3.52 -14.21 6.81
CA HIS A 332 3.47 -13.43 5.56
C HIS A 332 4.00 -14.24 4.38
N GLN A 333 5.18 -14.85 4.48
CA GLN A 333 5.73 -15.69 3.41
C GLN A 333 4.77 -16.80 2.97
N ARG A 334 4.11 -17.49 3.92
CA ARG A 334 3.15 -18.55 3.59
C ARG A 334 1.95 -18.01 2.81
N LEU A 335 1.37 -16.90 3.25
CA LEU A 335 0.18 -16.31 2.62
C LEU A 335 0.50 -15.58 1.31
N ILE A 336 1.66 -14.93 1.21
CA ILE A 336 2.18 -14.39 -0.04
C ILE A 336 2.45 -15.52 -1.04
N GLY A 337 3.11 -16.59 -0.60
CA GLY A 337 3.33 -17.77 -1.43
C GLY A 337 2.02 -18.42 -1.89
N MET A 338 1.01 -18.45 -1.03
CA MET A 338 -0.36 -18.87 -1.40
C MET A 338 -0.93 -17.98 -2.50
N ARG A 339 -0.92 -16.65 -2.30
CA ARG A 339 -1.45 -15.70 -3.29
C ARG A 339 -0.73 -15.82 -4.63
N ARG A 340 0.60 -15.97 -4.63
CA ARG A 340 1.40 -16.15 -5.85
C ARG A 340 1.06 -17.43 -6.63
N ARG A 341 0.60 -18.48 -5.97
CA ARG A 341 0.09 -19.71 -6.64
C ARG A 341 -1.32 -19.54 -7.22
N HIS A 342 -2.02 -18.47 -6.84
CA HIS A 342 -3.37 -18.14 -7.27
C HIS A 342 -3.39 -16.70 -7.82
N PRO A 343 -2.62 -16.40 -8.88
CA PRO A 343 -2.45 -15.03 -9.37
C PRO A 343 -3.76 -14.37 -9.85
N TRP A 344 -4.76 -15.18 -10.20
CA TRP A 344 -6.12 -14.72 -10.51
C TRP A 344 -6.81 -14.01 -9.34
N LEU A 345 -6.34 -14.20 -8.10
CA LEU A 345 -6.87 -13.50 -6.92
C LEU A 345 -6.78 -11.98 -7.05
N VAL A 346 -5.91 -11.44 -7.90
CA VAL A 346 -5.85 -9.99 -8.14
C VAL A 346 -7.17 -9.44 -8.70
N HIS A 347 -7.87 -10.23 -9.52
CA HIS A 347 -9.16 -9.88 -10.16
C HIS A 347 -10.37 -10.50 -9.46
N ALA A 348 -10.18 -11.18 -8.32
CA ALA A 348 -11.26 -11.95 -7.71
C ALA A 348 -12.32 -11.07 -7.05
N HIS A 349 -13.59 -11.33 -7.37
CA HIS A 349 -14.73 -10.77 -6.66
C HIS A 349 -15.05 -11.62 -5.43
N THR A 350 -15.42 -10.96 -4.34
CA THR A 350 -15.69 -11.64 -3.06
C THR A 350 -17.17 -11.60 -2.69
N SER A 351 -17.78 -12.77 -2.55
CA SER A 351 -19.12 -12.95 -1.98
C SER A 351 -19.06 -13.46 -0.54
N VAL A 352 -20.20 -13.36 0.17
CA VAL A 352 -20.34 -13.82 1.55
C VAL A 352 -21.25 -15.05 1.57
N ASP A 353 -20.67 -16.21 1.86
CA ASP A 353 -21.39 -17.49 1.85
C ASP A 353 -22.02 -17.80 3.21
N HIS A 354 -21.42 -17.29 4.29
CA HIS A 354 -21.93 -17.43 5.65
C HIS A 354 -21.55 -16.20 6.46
N LEU A 355 -22.47 -15.71 7.30
CA LEU A 355 -22.27 -14.49 8.05
C LEU A 355 -22.96 -14.53 9.42
N THR A 356 -22.18 -14.22 10.44
CA THR A 356 -22.63 -13.84 11.78
C THR A 356 -21.79 -12.65 12.24
N ASN A 357 -22.03 -12.11 13.44
CA ASN A 357 -21.17 -11.07 14.00
C ASN A 357 -19.69 -11.50 14.06
N ARG A 358 -19.43 -12.73 14.54
CA ARG A 358 -18.08 -13.21 14.90
C ARG A 358 -17.54 -14.35 14.04
N ALA A 359 -18.29 -14.82 13.05
CA ALA A 359 -17.84 -15.82 12.09
C ALA A 359 -18.32 -15.47 10.69
N VAL A 360 -17.40 -15.50 9.71
CA VAL A 360 -17.70 -15.22 8.30
C VAL A 360 -16.97 -16.20 7.37
N ALA A 361 -17.65 -16.60 6.30
CA ALA A 361 -17.06 -17.31 5.19
C ALA A 361 -17.15 -16.44 3.93
N LEU A 362 -15.99 -16.12 3.37
CA LEU A 362 -15.86 -15.27 2.19
C LEU A 362 -15.39 -16.11 1.01
N ARG A 363 -16.09 -16.06 -0.11
CA ARG A 363 -15.69 -16.72 -1.36
C ARG A 363 -15.11 -15.70 -2.31
N ALA A 364 -13.81 -15.78 -2.56
CA ALA A 364 -13.15 -15.04 -3.61
C ALA A 364 -13.13 -15.91 -4.88
N GLN A 365 -13.64 -15.40 -6.00
CA GLN A 365 -13.79 -16.16 -7.24
C GLN A 365 -13.40 -15.33 -8.46
N ALA A 366 -12.77 -16.00 -9.43
CA ALA A 366 -12.55 -15.55 -10.79
C ALA A 366 -12.80 -16.72 -11.76
N ALA A 367 -12.61 -16.52 -13.06
CA ALA A 367 -12.83 -17.58 -14.06
C ALA A 367 -11.91 -18.80 -13.85
N GLU A 368 -10.73 -18.58 -13.29
CA GLU A 368 -9.67 -19.57 -13.13
C GLU A 368 -9.77 -20.39 -11.85
N GLY A 369 -10.53 -19.94 -10.84
CA GLY A 369 -10.59 -20.62 -9.56
C GLY A 369 -11.39 -19.91 -8.48
N GLU A 370 -11.45 -20.57 -7.32
CA GLU A 370 -12.15 -20.08 -6.14
C GLU A 370 -11.37 -20.40 -4.86
N VAL A 371 -11.48 -19.48 -3.90
CA VAL A 371 -10.90 -19.58 -2.55
C VAL A 371 -11.99 -19.24 -1.53
N LEU A 372 -12.10 -20.06 -0.49
CA LEU A 372 -12.93 -19.79 0.68
C LEU A 372 -12.05 -19.37 1.87
N THR A 373 -12.28 -18.18 2.40
CA THR A 373 -11.64 -17.67 3.62
C THR A 373 -12.64 -17.73 4.76
N LEU A 374 -12.38 -18.61 5.72
CA LEU A 374 -13.19 -18.84 6.92
C LEU A 374 -12.53 -18.13 8.10
N LEU A 375 -13.24 -17.22 8.76
CA LEU A 375 -12.74 -16.45 9.89
C LEU A 375 -13.62 -16.67 11.12
N ASN A 376 -13.02 -17.03 12.26
CA ASN A 376 -13.69 -17.15 13.55
C ASN A 376 -13.05 -16.22 14.58
N LEU A 377 -13.84 -15.29 15.12
CA LEU A 377 -13.48 -14.41 16.23
C LEU A 377 -14.04 -14.88 17.57
N GLY A 378 -14.93 -15.88 17.59
CA GLY A 378 -15.46 -16.46 18.81
C GLY A 378 -14.38 -17.18 19.62
N ASP A 379 -14.64 -17.36 20.91
CA ASP A 379 -13.75 -18.11 21.81
C ASP A 379 -13.82 -19.63 21.55
N GLU A 380 -14.97 -20.11 21.08
CA GLU A 380 -15.23 -21.52 20.79
C GLU A 380 -14.98 -21.88 19.32
N PRO A 381 -14.60 -23.15 19.02
CA PRO A 381 -14.53 -23.62 17.65
C PRO A 381 -15.86 -23.47 16.91
N TYR A 382 -15.80 -22.96 15.67
CA TYR A 382 -16.99 -22.70 14.85
C TYR A 382 -17.04 -23.63 13.64
N ARG A 383 -18.16 -24.34 13.48
CA ARG A 383 -18.42 -25.17 12.30
C ARG A 383 -19.26 -24.37 11.30
N PHE A 384 -18.66 -24.02 10.17
CA PHE A 384 -19.36 -23.34 9.09
C PHE A 384 -20.38 -24.27 8.42
N PRO A 385 -21.62 -23.82 8.15
CA PRO A 385 -22.66 -24.62 7.51
C PRO A 385 -22.48 -24.63 5.98
N LEU A 386 -21.30 -25.02 5.50
CA LEU A 386 -20.93 -25.02 4.08
C LEU A 386 -20.57 -26.43 3.62
N ASP A 387 -20.89 -26.74 2.37
CA ASP A 387 -20.34 -27.91 1.70
C ASP A 387 -18.96 -27.55 1.14
N VAL A 388 -17.91 -28.12 1.74
CA VAL A 388 -16.51 -27.92 1.33
C VAL A 388 -15.94 -29.19 0.70
N ASN A 389 -16.79 -30.10 0.21
CA ASN A 389 -16.35 -31.23 -0.60
C ASN A 389 -15.59 -30.73 -1.84
N GLY A 390 -14.42 -31.30 -2.09
CA GLY A 390 -13.54 -30.89 -3.20
C GLY A 390 -12.64 -29.69 -2.89
N PHE A 391 -12.73 -29.10 -1.69
CA PHE A 391 -11.80 -28.08 -1.24
C PHE A 391 -10.58 -28.67 -0.52
N SER A 392 -9.46 -27.96 -0.57
CA SER A 392 -8.22 -28.29 0.14
C SER A 392 -7.72 -27.12 0.97
N VAL A 393 -7.15 -27.37 2.15
CA VAL A 393 -6.57 -26.31 3.00
C VAL A 393 -5.28 -25.81 2.36
N ILE A 394 -5.25 -24.49 2.08
CA ILE A 394 -4.09 -23.81 1.48
C ILE A 394 -3.49 -22.72 2.39
N GLY A 395 -4.17 -22.39 3.48
CA GLY A 395 -3.68 -21.44 4.50
C GLY A 395 -4.35 -21.66 5.86
N THR A 396 -3.54 -21.58 6.92
CA THR A 396 -3.98 -21.67 8.33
C THR A 396 -2.87 -21.09 9.23
N PRO A 397 -3.17 -20.65 10.47
CA PRO A 397 -2.17 -20.31 11.48
C PRO A 397 -1.15 -21.44 11.73
N SER A 398 -1.59 -22.70 11.72
CA SER A 398 -0.79 -23.89 12.11
C SER A 398 -1.06 -25.10 11.21
N HIS A 399 -0.06 -25.96 10.99
CA HIS A 399 -0.24 -27.17 10.17
C HIS A 399 -1.22 -28.18 10.80
N GLY A 400 -2.04 -28.84 9.98
CA GLY A 400 -2.85 -30.01 10.38
C GLY A 400 -4.37 -29.88 10.21
N ASP A 401 -4.87 -28.71 9.80
CA ASP A 401 -6.30 -28.50 9.59
C ASP A 401 -6.84 -29.30 8.40
N ARG A 402 -8.10 -29.73 8.52
CA ARG A 402 -8.87 -30.38 7.45
C ARG A 402 -10.01 -29.47 7.02
N PRO A 403 -10.46 -29.51 5.75
CA PRO A 403 -11.54 -28.64 5.26
C PRO A 403 -12.82 -28.70 6.12
N ASP A 404 -13.24 -29.90 6.52
CA ASP A 404 -14.47 -30.11 7.31
C ASP A 404 -14.30 -29.93 8.83
N SER A 405 -13.11 -29.53 9.30
CA SER A 405 -12.88 -29.30 10.73
C SER A 405 -13.50 -27.98 11.17
N PRO A 406 -14.06 -27.88 12.40
CA PRO A 406 -14.42 -26.59 12.97
C PRO A 406 -13.19 -25.68 13.03
N VAL A 407 -13.35 -24.41 12.64
CA VAL A 407 -12.28 -23.42 12.74
C VAL A 407 -12.13 -23.06 14.23
N PRO A 408 -10.94 -23.22 14.84
CA PRO A 408 -10.73 -22.91 16.25
C PRO A 408 -11.11 -21.46 16.61
N GLY A 409 -11.34 -21.20 17.89
CA GLY A 409 -11.58 -19.85 18.38
C GLY A 409 -10.41 -18.92 18.05
N HIS A 410 -10.71 -17.68 17.67
CA HIS A 410 -9.71 -16.69 17.22
C HIS A 410 -8.77 -17.24 16.12
N SER A 411 -9.30 -18.02 15.19
CA SER A 411 -8.52 -18.64 14.11
C SER A 411 -9.19 -18.42 12.75
N TRP A 412 -8.48 -18.82 11.70
CA TRP A 412 -8.92 -18.71 10.32
C TRP A 412 -8.39 -19.88 9.49
N VAL A 413 -9.08 -20.18 8.40
CA VAL A 413 -8.68 -21.20 7.42
C VAL A 413 -8.95 -20.67 6.02
N VAL A 414 -8.01 -20.88 5.11
CA VAL A 414 -8.17 -20.60 3.68
C VAL A 414 -8.19 -21.93 2.93
N LEU A 415 -9.24 -22.13 2.15
CA LEU A 415 -9.47 -23.30 1.32
C LEU A 415 -9.45 -22.94 -0.16
N ALA A 416 -8.93 -23.80 -1.02
CA ALA A 416 -9.04 -23.67 -2.48
C ALA A 416 -9.91 -24.78 -3.05
N GLY A 417 -10.81 -24.42 -3.96
CA GLY A 417 -11.59 -25.38 -4.74
C GLY A 417 -10.73 -26.10 -5.78
N ALA A 418 -11.21 -27.24 -6.28
CA ALA A 418 -10.52 -27.95 -7.35
C ALA A 418 -10.52 -27.14 -8.66
N PRO A 419 -9.48 -27.24 -9.50
CA PRO A 419 -9.46 -26.53 -10.79
C PRO A 419 -10.68 -26.89 -11.64
N GLY A 420 -11.46 -25.89 -12.07
CA GLY A 420 -12.63 -26.07 -12.93
C GLY A 420 -13.98 -26.30 -12.23
N THR A 421 -14.07 -26.17 -10.90
CA THR A 421 -15.35 -26.23 -10.16
C THR A 421 -16.08 -24.89 -10.04
N VAL A 422 -15.71 -23.86 -10.82
CA VAL A 422 -16.41 -22.57 -10.81
C VAL A 422 -17.89 -22.83 -11.06
N SER A 423 -18.67 -22.73 -9.98
CA SER A 423 -20.11 -22.90 -10.03
C SER A 423 -20.65 -21.77 -10.91
N ALA A 424 -21.13 -22.13 -12.09
CA ALA A 424 -21.92 -21.24 -12.94
C ALA A 424 -23.26 -20.96 -12.24
N THR A 425 -23.25 -20.08 -11.25
CA THR A 425 -24.45 -19.44 -10.72
C THR A 425 -24.52 -18.07 -11.36
N GLY A 426 -25.39 -17.96 -12.36
CA GLY A 426 -25.66 -16.74 -13.13
C GLY A 426 -26.70 -15.83 -12.50
#